data_AF-A0A1V1TNI9-F1
#
_entry.id   AF-A0A1V1TNI9-F1
#
_cell.length_a   1.000
_cell.length_b   1.000
_cell.length_c   1.000
_cell.angle_alpha   90.00
_cell.angle_beta   90.00
_cell.angle_gamma   90.00
#
_symmetry.space_group_name_H-M   'P 1'
#
loop_
_entity.id
_entity.type
_entity.pdbx_description
1 polymer ?
#
loop_
_entity_poly.entity_id
_entity_poly.type
_entity_poly.pdbx_seq_one_letter_code
_entity_poly.pdbx_strand_id
1 'polypeptide(L)'
;MAIHHFPACWDGVNLDSPDHQSHMYSTTKGQFREADPCPASHPVRVPQLAYETMWNTTAFDGMWPKDGSQPFVWSFMDGKGYGTHADYMFGWQGDSLQRAMNSSCMFHACGSPGMQGILKTQTVAEMNKCAVKRTVEEDTDGWLSELPGQTMPMEAKA
;
A
#
# COMPACT_ATOMS: atom_id res chain seq x y z
N MET A 1 -6.00 -10.22 -0.89
CA MET A 1 -5.41 -9.21 0.02
C MET A 1 -3.90 -9.25 -0.15
N ALA A 2 -3.26 -8.10 -0.13
CA ALA A 2 -1.81 -7.97 -0.17
C ALA A 2 -1.41 -7.01 0.95
N ILE A 3 -0.34 -7.35 1.67
CA ILE A 3 0.17 -6.52 2.76
C ILE A 3 1.65 -6.25 2.49
N HIS A 4 2.01 -4.98 2.42
CA HIS A 4 3.39 -4.52 2.24
C HIS A 4 3.90 -3.97 3.57
N HIS A 5 4.89 -4.65 4.15
CA HIS A 5 5.55 -4.21 5.38
C HIS A 5 6.87 -3.52 5.04
N PHE A 6 7.06 -2.31 5.55
CA PHE A 6 8.31 -1.58 5.41
C PHE A 6 9.24 -1.89 6.60
N PRO A 7 10.56 -1.99 6.37
CA PRO A 7 11.54 -1.98 7.45
C PRO A 7 11.34 -0.79 8.41
N ALA A 8 11.52 -1.03 9.71
CA ALA A 8 11.27 -0.02 10.75
C ALA A 8 12.48 0.26 11.65
N CYS A 9 13.65 -0.29 11.31
CA CYS A 9 14.91 -0.03 12.00
C CYS A 9 15.91 0.58 11.01
N TRP A 10 16.37 1.79 11.30
CA TRP A 10 17.30 2.55 10.49
C TRP A 10 18.72 2.48 11.10
N ASP A 11 19.76 2.43 10.25
CA ASP A 11 21.16 2.42 10.67
C ASP A 11 21.62 3.68 11.43
N GLY A 12 20.84 4.75 11.37
CA GLY A 12 21.14 6.01 12.06
C GLY A 12 22.14 6.90 11.33
N VAL A 13 22.60 6.49 10.15
CA VAL A 13 23.69 7.14 9.41
C VAL A 13 23.27 7.45 7.97
N ASN A 14 22.76 6.48 7.23
CA ASN A 14 22.57 6.58 5.79
C ASN A 14 21.11 6.81 5.43
N LEU A 15 20.78 7.94 4.81
CA LEU A 15 19.44 8.17 4.27
C LEU A 15 19.10 7.25 3.10
N ASP A 16 20.13 6.72 2.45
CA ASP A 16 20.04 5.74 1.36
C ASP A 16 21.37 4.96 1.29
N SER A 17 21.33 3.75 0.75
CA SER A 17 22.50 2.88 0.56
C SER A 17 22.70 2.55 -0.92
N PRO A 18 23.88 2.12 -1.38
CA PRO A 18 24.10 1.81 -2.80
C PRO A 18 23.16 0.74 -3.38
N ASP A 19 22.61 -0.13 -2.53
CA ASP A 19 21.60 -1.14 -2.86
C ASP A 19 20.16 -0.70 -2.56
N HIS A 20 19.98 0.53 -2.09
CA HIS A 20 18.72 1.15 -1.67
C HIS A 20 17.95 0.39 -0.57
N GLN A 21 18.61 -0.52 0.14
CA GLN A 21 17.97 -1.44 1.09
C GLN A 21 18.73 -1.58 2.41
N SER A 22 20.05 -1.74 2.37
CA SER A 22 20.89 -2.08 3.55
C SER A 22 20.96 -1.02 4.65
N HIS A 23 20.52 0.21 4.39
CA HIS A 23 20.38 1.24 5.44
C HIS A 23 19.18 0.99 6.37
N MET A 24 18.30 0.04 6.02
CA MET A 24 17.12 -0.33 6.80
C MET A 24 17.10 -1.82 7.13
N TYR A 25 16.49 -2.16 8.28
CA TYR A 25 16.31 -3.52 8.75
C TYR A 25 14.87 -3.77 9.20
N SER A 26 14.32 -4.91 8.79
CA SER A 26 12.97 -5.32 9.21
C SER A 26 13.04 -6.30 10.37
N THR A 27 12.32 -5.98 11.44
CA THR A 27 12.03 -6.89 12.55
C THR A 27 10.54 -7.28 12.60
N THR A 28 9.78 -6.96 11.55
CA THR A 28 8.35 -7.26 11.47
C THR A 28 8.13 -8.76 11.29
N LYS A 29 7.19 -9.33 12.04
CA LYS A 29 6.83 -10.76 11.94
C LYS A 29 5.61 -11.01 11.03
N GLY A 30 5.28 -10.04 10.18
CA GLY A 30 4.02 -9.98 9.45
C GLY A 30 2.81 -9.71 10.35
N GLN A 31 1.66 -9.46 9.71
CA GLN A 31 0.42 -9.04 10.39
C GLN A 31 0.58 -7.70 11.14
N PHE A 32 -0.49 -7.21 11.76
CA PHE A 32 -0.45 -6.05 12.65
C PHE A 32 0.09 -6.42 14.03
N ARG A 33 1.32 -6.94 14.08
CA ARG A 33 2.05 -7.26 15.31
C ARG A 33 3.13 -6.24 15.57
N GLU A 34 3.41 -6.01 16.85
CA GLU A 34 4.56 -5.22 17.28
C GLU A 34 5.85 -5.85 16.75
N ALA A 35 6.69 -5.04 16.13
CA ALA A 35 8.00 -5.46 15.62
C ALA A 35 9.02 -5.56 16.77
N ASP A 36 9.85 -6.62 16.74
CA ASP A 36 10.89 -6.86 17.77
C ASP A 36 11.87 -5.69 17.89
N PRO A 37 12.61 -5.55 19.01
CA PRO A 37 13.62 -4.51 19.17
C PRO A 37 14.61 -4.42 18.01
N CYS A 38 15.05 -3.20 17.70
CA CYS A 38 16.00 -3.01 16.62
C CYS A 38 17.39 -3.60 16.99
N PRO A 39 18.09 -4.22 16.03
CA PRO A 39 19.44 -4.73 16.26
C PRO A 39 20.43 -3.57 16.42
N ALA A 40 21.60 -3.86 17.01
CA ALA A 40 22.66 -2.86 17.19
C ALA A 40 23.18 -2.27 15.87
N SER A 41 23.05 -3.00 14.75
CA SER A 41 23.40 -2.50 13.42
C SER A 41 22.40 -1.47 12.88
N HIS A 42 21.17 -1.44 13.39
CA HIS A 42 20.10 -0.54 12.96
C HIS A 42 19.37 0.08 14.15
N PRO A 43 20.05 0.82 15.02
CA PRO A 43 19.57 1.12 16.37
C PRO A 43 18.39 2.11 16.41
N VAL A 44 18.08 2.81 15.31
CA VAL A 44 17.05 3.85 15.30
C VAL A 44 15.70 3.29 14.88
N ARG A 45 14.74 3.22 15.81
CA ARG A 45 13.35 2.88 15.48
C ARG A 45 12.69 4.04 14.74
N VAL A 46 12.12 3.76 13.57
CA VAL A 46 11.27 4.69 12.82
C VAL A 46 9.81 4.19 12.84
N PRO A 47 8.82 5.04 12.49
CA PRO A 47 7.44 4.61 12.38
C PRO A 47 7.28 3.40 11.45
N GLN A 48 6.58 2.38 11.93
CA GLN A 48 6.27 1.21 11.11
C GLN A 48 5.18 1.57 10.11
N LEU A 49 5.46 1.36 8.83
CA LEU A 49 4.48 1.49 7.75
C LEU A 49 4.06 0.09 7.30
N ALA A 50 2.74 -0.10 7.20
CA ALA A 50 2.15 -1.29 6.62
C ALA A 50 0.96 -0.86 5.75
N TYR A 51 0.97 -1.26 4.49
CA TYR A 51 -0.16 -1.03 3.59
C TYR A 51 -0.92 -2.33 3.41
N GLU A 52 -2.22 -2.28 3.65
CA GLU A 52 -3.12 -3.41 3.44
C GLU A 52 -4.08 -3.06 2.32
N THR A 53 -3.98 -3.80 1.23
CA THR A 53 -4.87 -3.65 0.09
C THR A 53 -5.81 -4.85 0.04
N MET A 54 -7.11 -4.54 0.07
CA MET A 54 -8.20 -5.50 -0.01
C MET A 54 -8.99 -5.28 -1.30
N TRP A 55 -9.32 -6.37 -1.99
CA TRP A 55 -10.20 -6.35 -3.15
C TRP A 55 -11.53 -6.97 -2.76
N ASN A 56 -12.62 -6.26 -3.06
CA ASN A 56 -13.95 -6.81 -2.95
C ASN A 56 -14.23 -7.66 -4.20
N THR A 57 -14.20 -8.99 -4.04
CA THR A 57 -14.47 -9.94 -5.11
C THR A 57 -15.87 -10.53 -5.06
N THR A 58 -16.78 -9.99 -4.23
CA THR A 58 -18.13 -10.53 -4.03
C THR A 58 -18.93 -10.62 -5.34
N ALA A 59 -18.71 -9.70 -6.28
CA ALA A 59 -19.38 -9.73 -7.58
C ALA A 59 -18.99 -10.93 -8.46
N PHE A 60 -17.93 -11.67 -8.10
CA PHE A 60 -17.36 -12.77 -8.89
C PHE A 60 -17.47 -14.14 -8.19
N ASP A 61 -18.30 -14.27 -7.16
CA ASP A 61 -18.45 -15.49 -6.34
C ASP A 61 -18.68 -16.76 -7.19
N GLY A 62 -19.44 -16.64 -8.29
CA GLY A 62 -19.73 -17.75 -9.20
C GLY A 62 -18.60 -18.17 -10.14
N MET A 63 -17.44 -17.50 -10.11
CA MET A 63 -16.30 -17.78 -11.01
C MET A 63 -15.25 -18.71 -10.39
N TRP A 64 -15.44 -19.16 -9.15
CA TRP A 64 -14.50 -20.08 -8.51
C TRP A 64 -14.50 -21.45 -9.20
N PRO A 65 -13.34 -21.97 -9.61
CA PRO A 65 -13.21 -23.32 -10.14
C PRO A 65 -13.63 -24.38 -9.10
N LYS A 66 -14.17 -25.50 -9.59
CA LYS A 66 -14.60 -26.62 -8.73
C LYS A 66 -13.47 -27.25 -7.90
N ASP A 67 -12.23 -27.10 -8.36
CA ASP A 67 -11.04 -27.58 -7.65
C ASP A 67 -10.58 -26.64 -6.52
N GLY A 68 -11.23 -25.49 -6.34
CA GLY A 68 -10.92 -24.52 -5.30
C GLY A 68 -9.70 -23.64 -5.60
N SER A 69 -9.14 -23.70 -6.81
CA SER A 69 -8.05 -22.81 -7.21
C SER A 69 -8.48 -21.34 -7.26
N GLN A 70 -7.52 -20.42 -7.11
CA GLN A 70 -7.76 -18.97 -7.18
C GLN A 70 -8.00 -18.55 -8.64
N PRO A 71 -9.19 -18.02 -9.01
CA PRO A 71 -9.47 -17.61 -10.39
C PRO A 71 -8.79 -16.31 -10.81
N PHE A 72 -8.35 -15.48 -9.87
CA PHE A 72 -7.79 -14.16 -10.18
C PHE A 72 -6.27 -14.18 -10.28
N VAL A 73 -5.77 -13.45 -11.27
CA VAL A 73 -4.36 -13.12 -11.44
C VAL A 73 -4.19 -11.61 -11.40
N TRP A 74 -3.02 -11.16 -10.99
CA TRP A 74 -2.64 -9.76 -11.14
C TRP A 74 -2.48 -9.40 -12.62
N SER A 75 -2.75 -8.15 -12.98
CA SER A 75 -2.69 -7.67 -14.38
C SER A 75 -1.32 -7.84 -15.04
N PHE A 76 -0.26 -8.03 -14.25
CA PHE A 76 1.10 -8.39 -14.69
C PHE A 76 1.35 -9.91 -14.66
N MET A 77 0.30 -10.72 -14.83
CA MET A 77 0.31 -12.19 -14.89
C MET A 77 0.86 -12.92 -13.66
N ASP A 78 0.85 -12.27 -12.50
CA ASP A 78 1.29 -12.90 -11.27
C ASP A 78 0.11 -13.59 -10.57
N GLY A 79 0.23 -14.89 -10.32
CA GLY A 79 -0.74 -15.65 -9.53
C GLY A 79 -0.40 -15.72 -8.03
N LYS A 80 0.77 -15.21 -7.62
CA LYS A 80 1.32 -15.32 -6.26
C LYS A 80 1.40 -13.96 -5.54
N GLY A 81 1.57 -12.86 -6.28
CA GLY A 81 1.65 -11.49 -5.75
C GLY A 81 3.07 -10.99 -5.43
N TYR A 82 4.11 -11.73 -5.82
CA TYR A 82 5.52 -11.33 -5.63
C TYR A 82 5.93 -10.12 -6.46
N GLY A 83 5.21 -9.78 -7.53
CA GLY A 83 5.48 -8.57 -8.30
C GLY A 83 4.85 -7.30 -7.72
N THR A 84 4.08 -7.42 -6.62
CA THR A 84 3.51 -6.23 -5.97
C THR A 84 4.59 -5.48 -5.19
N HIS A 85 4.57 -4.15 -5.27
CA HIS A 85 5.42 -3.28 -4.47
C HIS A 85 4.58 -2.13 -3.91
N ALA A 86 5.15 -1.40 -2.97
CA ALA A 86 4.57 -0.21 -2.39
C ALA A 86 5.65 0.84 -2.18
N ASP A 87 5.32 2.08 -2.47
CA ASP A 87 6.17 3.24 -2.23
C ASP A 87 5.56 4.11 -1.14
N TYR A 88 6.41 4.61 -0.25
CA TYR A 88 6.03 5.64 0.70
C TYR A 88 6.68 6.96 0.29
N MET A 89 5.86 7.98 0.09
CA MET A 89 6.31 9.35 -0.11
C MET A 89 5.89 10.20 1.09
N PHE A 90 6.85 10.89 1.70
CA PHE A 90 6.57 11.77 2.81
C PHE A 90 5.88 13.06 2.34
N GLY A 91 4.59 13.20 2.64
CA GLY A 91 3.77 14.36 2.28
C GLY A 91 3.12 15.08 3.47
N TRP A 92 3.54 14.78 4.70
CA TRP A 92 2.93 15.37 5.89
C TRP A 92 3.27 16.86 6.03
N GLN A 93 2.26 17.70 6.25
CA GLN A 93 2.46 19.13 6.43
C GLN A 93 2.94 19.45 7.86
N GLY A 94 4.07 20.15 7.97
CA GLY A 94 4.59 20.66 9.25
C GLY A 94 4.83 19.55 10.27
N ASP A 95 4.26 19.70 11.47
CA ASP A 95 4.43 18.78 12.59
C ASP A 95 3.40 17.63 12.61
N SER A 96 2.59 17.47 11.56
CA SER A 96 1.43 16.57 11.57
C SER A 96 1.80 15.11 11.86
N LEU A 97 2.86 14.58 11.24
CA LEU A 97 3.32 13.23 11.54
C LEU A 97 3.77 13.11 13.00
N GLN A 98 4.52 14.09 13.51
CA GLN A 98 5.03 14.06 14.88
C GLN A 98 3.88 14.11 15.90
N ARG A 99 2.82 14.89 15.62
CA ARG A 99 1.63 14.94 16.48
C ARG A 99 0.88 13.60 16.50
N ALA A 100 0.79 12.90 15.37
CA ALA A 100 0.24 11.54 15.34
C ALA A 100 1.11 10.57 16.15
N MET A 101 2.42 10.58 15.93
CA MET A 101 3.36 9.66 16.61
C MET A 101 3.44 9.87 18.13
N ASN A 102 3.30 11.10 18.60
CA ASN A 102 3.32 11.42 20.03
C ASN A 102 1.98 11.12 20.73
N SER A 103 0.94 10.80 19.97
CA SER A 103 -0.39 10.52 20.48
C SER A 103 -0.62 9.02 20.61
N SER A 104 -1.46 8.61 21.57
CA SER A 104 -2.00 7.25 21.64
C SER A 104 -3.29 7.09 20.82
N CYS A 105 -3.54 7.99 19.86
CA CYS A 105 -4.75 7.94 19.05
C CYS A 105 -4.78 6.66 18.21
N MET A 106 -5.98 6.14 17.98
CA MET A 106 -6.20 5.01 17.09
C MET A 106 -7.42 5.28 16.20
N PHE A 107 -7.35 4.81 14.95
CA PHE A 107 -8.43 4.94 13.97
C PHE A 107 -8.95 6.39 13.89
N HIS A 108 -10.25 6.57 14.06
CA HIS A 108 -10.93 7.86 13.99
C HIS A 108 -10.46 8.88 15.03
N ALA A 109 -9.87 8.45 16.15
CA ALA A 109 -9.34 9.37 17.15
C ALA A 109 -8.11 10.14 16.64
N CYS A 110 -7.39 9.61 15.66
CA CYS A 110 -6.34 10.35 14.98
C CYS A 110 -6.91 11.40 14.02
N GLY A 111 -8.16 11.21 13.58
CA GLY A 111 -8.83 12.00 12.55
C GLY A 111 -9.26 11.11 11.39
N SER A 112 -10.46 11.35 10.86
CA SER A 112 -10.95 10.75 9.60
C SER A 112 -11.71 11.80 8.79
N PRO A 113 -12.02 11.58 7.50
CA PRO A 113 -12.79 12.56 6.73
C PRO A 113 -14.09 12.93 7.45
N GLY A 114 -14.27 14.22 7.76
CA GLY A 114 -15.41 14.75 8.52
C GLY A 114 -15.39 14.55 10.04
N MET A 115 -14.37 13.88 10.62
CA MET A 115 -14.17 13.80 12.08
C MET A 115 -12.77 14.30 12.45
N GLN A 116 -12.73 15.33 13.30
CA GLN A 116 -11.47 15.90 13.77
C GLN A 116 -10.86 15.05 14.88
N GLY A 117 -9.54 14.91 14.84
CA GLY A 117 -8.76 14.26 15.89
C GLY A 117 -7.51 15.06 16.17
N ILE A 118 -6.41 14.37 16.50
CA ILE A 118 -5.11 15.04 16.56
C ILE A 118 -4.73 15.63 15.19
N LEU A 119 -5.09 14.96 14.09
CA LEU A 119 -4.86 15.44 12.74
C LEU A 119 -6.01 16.32 12.27
N LYS A 120 -5.66 17.41 11.59
CA LYS A 120 -6.62 18.25 10.89
C LYS A 120 -7.16 17.47 9.70
N THR A 121 -8.46 17.29 9.64
CA THR A 121 -9.13 16.62 8.52
C THR A 121 -10.06 17.57 7.79
N GLN A 122 -10.47 17.15 6.60
CA GLN A 122 -11.48 17.82 5.78
C GLN A 122 -12.56 16.81 5.43
N THR A 123 -13.73 17.28 5.01
CA THR A 123 -14.82 16.39 4.57
C THR A 123 -14.47 15.74 3.23
N VAL A 124 -15.09 14.59 2.93
CA VAL A 124 -14.92 13.93 1.62
C VAL A 124 -15.30 14.87 0.46
N ALA A 125 -16.35 15.67 0.64
CA ALA A 125 -16.78 16.64 -0.36
C ALA A 125 -15.73 17.74 -0.63
N GLU A 126 -14.96 18.14 0.38
CA GLU A 126 -13.84 19.07 0.21
C GLU A 126 -12.62 18.39 -0.42
N MET A 127 -12.34 17.13 -0.07
CA MET A 127 -11.26 16.34 -0.68
C MET A 127 -11.47 16.18 -2.18
N ASN A 128 -12.68 15.83 -2.60
CA ASN A 128 -13.03 15.62 -4.00
C ASN A 128 -12.96 16.90 -4.87
N LYS A 129 -12.83 18.09 -4.26
CA LYS A 129 -12.56 19.34 -4.99
C LYS A 129 -11.11 19.46 -5.43
N CYS A 130 -10.19 18.70 -4.81
CA CYS A 130 -8.79 18.61 -5.23
C CYS A 130 -8.70 17.66 -6.43
N ALA A 131 -8.62 18.21 -7.63
CA ALA A 131 -8.47 17.45 -8.85
C ALA A 131 -7.21 17.89 -9.60
N VAL A 132 -6.39 16.93 -10.01
CA VAL A 132 -5.27 17.16 -10.93
C VAL A 132 -5.79 16.98 -12.36
N LYS A 133 -5.39 17.87 -13.26
CA LYS A 133 -5.75 17.73 -14.67
C LYS A 133 -5.12 16.47 -15.24
N ARG A 134 -5.86 15.75 -16.09
CA ARG A 134 -5.32 14.64 -16.87
C ARG A 134 -4.13 15.14 -17.69
N THR A 135 -2.97 14.52 -17.48
CA THR A 135 -1.72 14.86 -18.20
C THR A 135 -1.45 13.92 -19.37
N VAL A 136 -2.06 12.73 -19.39
CA VAL A 136 -1.93 11.72 -20.45
C VAL A 136 -3.30 11.39 -21.01
N GLU A 137 -3.44 11.46 -22.34
CA GLU A 137 -4.68 11.12 -23.01
C GLU A 137 -4.77 9.63 -23.33
N GLU A 138 -5.40 8.86 -22.45
CA GLU A 138 -5.65 7.43 -22.65
C GLU A 138 -7.12 7.07 -22.34
N ASP A 139 -7.60 5.99 -22.94
CA ASP A 139 -8.91 5.40 -22.62
C ASP A 139 -8.77 4.53 -21.37
N THR A 140 -9.27 5.01 -20.24
CA THR A 140 -9.20 4.31 -18.95
C THR A 140 -10.47 3.52 -18.62
N ASP A 141 -11.46 3.57 -19.50
CA ASP A 141 -12.77 2.96 -19.28
C ASP A 141 -13.00 1.79 -20.25
N GLY A 142 -13.87 0.86 -19.87
CA GLY A 142 -14.28 -0.26 -20.72
C GLY A 142 -13.46 -1.54 -20.54
N TRP A 143 -13.61 -2.45 -21.51
CA TRP A 143 -12.99 -3.78 -21.48
C TRP A 143 -11.78 -3.82 -22.40
N LEU A 144 -10.65 -4.32 -21.87
CA LEU A 144 -9.48 -4.61 -22.67
C LEU A 144 -9.61 -6.00 -23.32
N SER A 145 -9.25 -6.11 -24.60
CA SER A 145 -9.22 -7.39 -25.32
C SER A 145 -8.08 -8.30 -24.82
N GLU A 146 -7.03 -7.70 -24.27
CA GLU A 146 -5.86 -8.37 -23.69
C GLU A 146 -5.23 -7.50 -22.60
N LEU A 147 -4.42 -8.10 -21.73
CA LEU A 147 -3.71 -7.34 -20.69
C LEU A 147 -2.60 -6.49 -21.32
N PRO A 148 -2.35 -5.26 -20.81
CA PRO A 148 -1.25 -4.42 -21.30
C PRO A 148 0.08 -5.17 -21.30
N GLY A 149 0.80 -5.12 -22.43
CA GLY A 149 2.07 -5.82 -22.61
C GLY A 149 1.96 -7.25 -23.14
N GLN A 150 0.76 -7.73 -23.47
CA GLN A 150 0.57 -8.97 -24.23
C GLN A 150 0.30 -8.68 -25.70
N THR A 151 0.83 -9.52 -26.59
CA THR A 151 0.53 -9.55 -28.03
C THR A 151 -0.07 -10.89 -28.46
N MET A 152 -0.62 -11.67 -27.53
CA MET A 152 -1.15 -12.99 -27.84
C MET A 152 -2.64 -13.05 -27.51
N PRO A 153 -3.49 -13.52 -28.44
CA PRO A 153 -4.93 -13.48 -28.26
C PRO A 153 -5.31 -14.32 -27.05
N MET A 154 -6.15 -13.79 -26.17
CA MET A 154 -6.89 -14.63 -25.24
C MET A 154 -7.74 -15.59 -26.08
N GLU A 155 -7.33 -16.86 -26.17
CA GLU A 155 -8.22 -17.91 -26.66
C GLU A 155 -9.36 -18.02 -25.65
N ALA A 156 -10.46 -17.34 -25.97
CA ALA A 156 -11.74 -17.55 -25.32
C ALA A 156 -12.13 -19.02 -25.54
N LYS A 157 -11.93 -19.85 -24.51
CA LYS A 157 -12.54 -21.17 -24.51
C LYS A 157 -14.04 -21.00 -24.33
N ALA A 158 -14.76 -21.43 -25.37
CA ALA A 158 -16.21 -21.57 -25.42
C ALA A 158 -16.75 -22.53 -24.35
#